data_AF-A0A2T3Y051-F1
#
_entry.id   AF-A0A2T3Y051-F1
#
_cell.length_a   1.000
_cell.length_b   1.000
_cell.length_c   1.000
_cell.angle_alpha   90.00
_cell.angle_beta   90.00
_cell.angle_gamma   90.00
#
_symmetry.space_group_name_H-M   'P 1'
#
loop_
_entity.id
_entity.type
_entity.pdbx_description
1 polymer ?
#
loop_
_entity_poly.entity_id
_entity_poly.type
_entity_poly.pdbx_seq_one_letter_code
_entity_poly.pdbx_strand_id
1 'polypeptide(L)'
;MSDPVLHVTNHSTRDVFIAGDPNWDDQQLMINGQRAKGGQRLAPEQSATVSVRWGPQENGDEHMLGVIFADGRRYHYGPAGAYQMSIGQHPETGLLGVSDEHVIKRPAIQYATTNQTPWSMDVEFVDARVSESPRNLAF
;
A
#
# COMPACT_ATOMS: atom_id res chain seq x y z
N MET A 1 -17.53 -6.88 -14.54
CA MET A 1 -16.54 -5.80 -14.52
C MET A 1 -16.13 -5.63 -13.08
N SER A 2 -14.83 -5.45 -12.84
CA SER A 2 -14.25 -5.57 -11.51
C SER A 2 -13.56 -4.26 -11.14
N ASP A 3 -13.63 -3.90 -9.87
CA ASP A 3 -12.78 -2.84 -9.30
C ASP A 3 -11.39 -3.44 -9.00
N PRO A 4 -10.29 -2.65 -9.02
CA PRO A 4 -9.00 -3.12 -8.51
C PRO A 4 -9.09 -3.32 -7.00
N VAL A 5 -8.61 -4.47 -6.53
CA VAL A 5 -8.72 -4.87 -5.12
C VAL A 5 -7.37 -5.31 -4.55
N LEU A 6 -6.96 -4.70 -3.44
CA LEU A 6 -5.85 -5.17 -2.63
C LEU A 6 -6.39 -5.92 -1.42
N HIS A 7 -5.92 -7.15 -1.22
CA HIS A 7 -6.12 -7.88 0.03
C HIS A 7 -4.88 -7.65 0.89
N VAL A 8 -5.01 -6.73 1.85
CA VAL A 8 -3.88 -6.29 2.68
C VAL A 8 -3.91 -7.05 3.98
N THR A 9 -2.80 -7.69 4.34
CA THR A 9 -2.62 -8.36 5.63
C THR A 9 -1.39 -7.85 6.34
N ASN A 10 -1.52 -7.53 7.62
CA ASN A 10 -0.42 -7.07 8.45
C ASN A 10 0.09 -8.21 9.35
N HIS A 11 1.20 -8.83 8.96
CA HIS A 11 1.95 -9.79 9.77
C HIS A 11 3.12 -9.16 10.55
N SER A 12 3.24 -7.82 10.53
CA SER A 12 4.27 -7.13 11.31
C SER A 12 3.86 -7.02 12.78
N THR A 13 4.83 -6.80 13.67
CA THR A 13 4.54 -6.52 15.08
C THR A 13 4.02 -5.09 15.32
N ARG A 14 3.91 -4.28 14.26
CA ARG A 14 3.54 -2.86 14.31
C ARG A 14 2.19 -2.62 13.65
N ASP A 15 1.59 -1.47 13.96
CA ASP A 15 0.43 -1.02 13.20
C ASP A 15 0.85 -0.59 11.80
N VAL A 16 0.03 -0.92 10.81
CA VAL A 16 0.08 -0.32 9.47
C VAL A 16 -1.05 0.69 9.35
N PHE A 17 -0.76 1.86 8.82
CA PHE A 17 -1.75 2.91 8.58
C PHE A 17 -1.95 3.08 7.07
N ILE A 18 -3.20 2.93 6.62
CA ILE A 18 -3.61 3.14 5.24
C ILE A 18 -4.13 4.57 5.13
N ALA A 19 -3.53 5.42 4.31
CA ALA A 19 -4.06 6.76 4.08
C ALA A 19 -5.43 6.68 3.39
N GLY A 20 -6.36 7.56 3.77
CA GLY A 20 -7.69 7.61 3.14
C GLY A 20 -7.73 8.39 1.83
N ASP A 21 -6.76 9.28 1.61
CA ASP A 21 -6.62 10.15 0.43
C ASP A 21 -5.11 10.25 0.11
N PRO A 22 -4.60 9.40 -0.78
CA PRO A 22 -3.16 9.21 -0.99
C PRO A 22 -2.54 10.16 -2.01
N ASN A 23 -3.32 10.83 -2.86
CA ASN A 23 -2.81 11.55 -4.02
C ASN A 23 -3.54 12.85 -4.35
N TRP A 24 -4.49 13.31 -3.51
CA TRP A 24 -5.19 14.59 -3.69
C TRP A 24 -5.84 14.75 -5.09
N ASP A 25 -6.19 13.65 -5.75
CA ASP A 25 -6.82 13.61 -7.07
C ASP A 25 -8.33 13.30 -6.99
N ASP A 26 -8.91 13.50 -5.80
CA ASP A 26 -10.29 13.13 -5.44
C ASP A 26 -10.62 11.62 -5.48
N GLN A 27 -9.61 10.75 -5.62
CA GLN A 27 -9.77 9.31 -5.50
C GLN A 27 -10.35 8.95 -4.12
N GLN A 28 -11.34 8.06 -4.14
CA GLN A 28 -12.06 7.65 -2.93
C GLN A 28 -11.76 6.20 -2.62
N LEU A 29 -10.78 5.99 -1.75
CA LEU A 29 -10.45 4.66 -1.25
C LEU A 29 -11.63 4.07 -0.49
N MET A 30 -11.91 2.82 -0.78
CA MET A 30 -12.86 1.97 -0.10
C MET A 30 -12.06 0.96 0.73
N ILE A 31 -12.20 1.02 2.06
CA ILE A 31 -11.59 0.05 2.97
C ILE A 31 -12.69 -0.82 3.54
N ASN A 32 -12.58 -2.13 3.34
CA ASN A 32 -13.61 -3.12 3.67
C ASN A 32 -14.99 -2.75 3.10
N GLY A 33 -15.00 -2.23 1.86
CA GLY A 33 -16.22 -1.81 1.17
C GLY A 33 -16.83 -0.50 1.67
N GLN A 34 -16.20 0.19 2.62
CA GLN A 34 -16.64 1.50 3.12
C GLN A 34 -15.68 2.60 2.69
N ARG A 35 -16.21 3.76 2.31
CA ARG A 35 -15.38 4.92 1.99
C ARG A 35 -14.49 5.28 3.18
N ALA A 36 -13.19 5.37 2.95
CA ALA A 36 -12.23 5.82 3.94
C ALA A 36 -12.53 7.29 4.31
N LYS A 37 -12.67 7.58 5.61
CA LYS A 37 -12.91 8.94 6.14
C LYS A 37 -11.63 9.60 6.69
N GLY A 38 -10.48 8.99 6.41
CA GLY A 38 -9.17 9.35 6.95
C GLY A 38 -8.25 8.14 6.98
N GLY A 39 -7.12 8.26 7.68
CA GLY A 39 -6.17 7.17 7.84
C GLY A 39 -6.77 6.02 8.66
N GLN A 40 -6.83 4.82 8.08
CA GLN A 40 -7.30 3.60 8.74
C GLN A 40 -6.12 2.86 9.37
N ARG A 41 -6.28 2.43 10.62
CA ARG A 41 -5.31 1.57 11.30
C ARG A 41 -5.61 0.10 10.99
N LEU A 42 -4.56 -0.65 10.68
CA LEU A 42 -4.54 -2.10 10.57
C LEU A 42 -3.57 -2.64 11.61
N ALA A 43 -4.08 -3.19 12.71
CA ALA A 43 -3.25 -3.73 13.79
C ALA A 43 -2.52 -5.02 13.35
N PRO A 44 -1.53 -5.51 14.11
CA PRO A 44 -0.93 -6.81 13.87
C PRO A 44 -1.97 -7.93 13.72
N GLU A 45 -1.71 -8.84 12.78
CA GLU A 45 -2.55 -9.96 12.34
C GLU A 45 -3.94 -9.57 11.81
N GLN A 46 -4.18 -8.29 11.53
CA GLN A 46 -5.42 -7.84 10.89
C GLN A 46 -5.27 -7.79 9.37
N SER A 47 -6.40 -7.96 8.69
CA SER A 47 -6.52 -7.81 7.25
C SER A 47 -7.57 -6.78 6.88
N ALA A 48 -7.41 -6.18 5.71
CA ALA A 48 -8.37 -5.27 5.12
C ALA A 48 -8.37 -5.40 3.59
N THR A 49 -9.54 -5.17 2.99
CA THR A 49 -9.66 -5.01 1.55
C THR A 49 -9.57 -3.53 1.21
N VAL A 50 -8.68 -3.14 0.30
CA VAL A 50 -8.56 -1.77 -0.21
C VAL A 50 -8.94 -1.75 -1.69
N SER A 51 -9.82 -0.86 -2.09
CA SER A 51 -10.22 -0.72 -3.49
C SER A 51 -10.60 0.72 -3.84
N VAL A 52 -10.85 0.98 -5.11
CA VAL A 52 -11.49 2.21 -5.61
C VAL A 52 -12.64 1.82 -6.52
N ARG A 53 -13.61 2.71 -6.72
CA ARG A 53 -14.62 2.52 -7.77
C ARG A 53 -13.99 2.93 -9.10
N TRP A 54 -13.56 1.97 -9.90
CA TRP A 54 -12.94 2.21 -11.19
C TRP A 54 -13.98 2.51 -12.28
N GLY A 55 -15.16 1.92 -12.15
CA GLY A 55 -16.30 2.22 -13.00
C GLY A 55 -16.46 1.29 -14.21
N PRO A 56 -17.55 1.46 -14.98
CA PRO A 56 -18.00 0.47 -15.97
C PRO A 56 -17.38 0.60 -17.37
N GLN A 57 -16.45 1.54 -17.59
CA GLN A 57 -16.03 1.92 -18.94
C GLN A 57 -14.54 1.68 -19.26
N GLU A 58 -13.73 1.20 -18.32
CA GLU A 58 -12.30 1.19 -18.53
C GLU A 58 -11.74 -0.25 -18.60
N ASN A 59 -10.93 -0.46 -19.63
CA ASN A 59 -9.92 -1.52 -19.61
C ASN A 59 -8.99 -1.28 -18.41
N GLY A 60 -8.19 -2.27 -18.01
CA GLY A 60 -7.18 -2.01 -17.00
C GLY A 60 -6.16 -0.96 -17.48
N ASP A 61 -5.57 -0.25 -16.53
CA ASP A 61 -4.59 0.82 -16.74
C ASP A 61 -3.38 0.59 -15.81
N GLU A 62 -2.25 1.23 -16.08
CA GLU A 62 -1.07 1.13 -15.21
C GLU A 62 -1.24 1.90 -13.89
N HIS A 63 -2.21 2.81 -13.77
CA HIS A 63 -2.42 3.69 -12.61
C HIS A 63 -3.85 3.66 -12.09
N MET A 64 -4.34 2.46 -11.78
CA MET A 64 -5.73 2.24 -11.39
C MET A 64 -6.07 2.64 -9.94
N LEU A 65 -5.11 2.54 -9.03
CA LEU A 65 -5.31 2.82 -7.60
C LEU A 65 -4.05 3.44 -7.00
N GLY A 66 -4.16 4.64 -6.45
CA GLY A 66 -3.15 5.23 -5.57
C GLY A 66 -3.37 4.79 -4.11
N VAL A 67 -2.32 4.51 -3.35
CA VAL A 67 -2.41 4.18 -1.92
C VAL A 67 -1.15 4.57 -1.16
N ILE A 68 -1.29 4.93 0.11
CA ILE A 68 -0.15 5.11 1.02
C ILE A 68 -0.30 4.16 2.20
N PHE A 69 0.74 3.38 2.46
CA PHE A 69 0.90 2.55 3.66
C PHE A 69 2.03 3.10 4.53
N ALA A 70 1.77 3.37 5.80
CA ALA A 70 2.73 3.97 6.73
C ALA A 70 2.90 3.17 8.02
N ASP A 71 4.09 3.22 8.61
CA ASP A 71 4.38 2.63 9.93
C ASP A 71 3.95 3.54 11.11
N GLY A 72 3.29 4.66 10.80
CA GLY A 72 2.78 5.62 11.77
C GLY A 72 1.93 6.71 11.14
N ARG A 73 1.06 7.34 11.94
CA ARG A 73 0.08 8.34 11.46
C ARG A 73 0.68 9.64 10.92
N ARG A 74 1.92 9.98 11.28
CA ARG A 74 2.58 11.23 10.91
C ARG A 74 3.71 10.97 9.92
N TYR A 75 3.39 10.61 8.68
CA TYR A 75 4.38 10.29 7.65
C TYR A 75 4.80 11.50 6.79
N HIS A 76 3.91 12.47 6.53
CA HIS A 76 4.27 13.67 5.75
C HIS A 76 5.30 14.57 6.45
N TYR A 77 5.08 14.91 7.73
CA TYR A 77 5.93 15.84 8.50
C TYR A 77 6.38 15.27 9.86
N GLY A 78 6.11 14.01 10.14
CA GLY A 78 6.53 13.34 11.38
C GLY A 78 7.49 12.18 11.11
N PRO A 79 7.92 11.46 12.14
CA PRO A 79 9.04 10.51 12.03
C PRO A 79 8.71 9.23 11.26
N ALA A 80 7.43 8.96 10.97
CA ALA A 80 6.99 7.71 10.37
C ALA A 80 7.50 7.56 8.93
N GLY A 81 7.87 6.33 8.56
CA GLY A 81 8.12 5.95 7.19
C GLY A 81 6.84 5.48 6.49
N ALA A 82 6.81 5.60 5.16
CA ALA A 82 5.69 5.14 4.35
C ALA A 82 6.12 4.71 2.95
N TYR A 83 5.26 3.93 2.30
CA TYR A 83 5.25 3.67 0.87
C TYR A 83 4.08 4.43 0.27
N GLN A 84 4.36 5.30 -0.70
CA GLN A 84 3.36 5.91 -1.57
C GLN A 84 3.40 5.18 -2.90
N MET A 85 2.28 4.61 -3.33
CA MET A 85 2.26 3.61 -4.39
C MET A 85 1.15 3.93 -5.40
N SER A 86 1.46 3.67 -6.66
CA SER A 86 0.47 3.48 -7.72
C SER A 86 0.36 2.00 -8.03
N ILE A 87 -0.87 1.51 -8.14
CA ILE A 87 -1.21 0.14 -8.47
C ILE A 87 -1.94 0.13 -9.80
N GLY A 88 -1.56 -0.78 -10.70
CA GLY A 88 -2.29 -1.01 -11.94
C GLY A 88 -1.84 -2.29 -12.64
N GLN A 89 -2.39 -2.54 -13.82
CA GLN A 89 -2.04 -3.71 -14.62
C GLN A 89 -0.69 -3.50 -15.30
N HIS A 90 0.22 -4.45 -15.11
CA HIS A 90 1.50 -4.44 -15.80
C HIS A 90 1.30 -4.68 -17.30
N PRO A 91 1.92 -3.89 -18.20
CA PRO A 91 1.64 -3.93 -19.63
C PRO A 91 1.96 -5.29 -20.28
N GLU A 92 2.97 -5.99 -19.76
CA GLU A 92 3.41 -7.27 -20.33
C GLU A 92 2.60 -8.48 -19.83
N THR A 93 2.08 -8.44 -18.61
CA THR A 93 1.43 -9.61 -17.97
C THR A 93 -0.06 -9.44 -17.80
N GLY A 94 -0.57 -8.20 -17.87
CA GLY A 94 -1.95 -7.85 -17.57
C GLY A 94 -2.35 -8.08 -16.10
N LEU A 95 -1.41 -8.40 -15.22
CA LEU A 95 -1.65 -8.64 -13.80
C LEU A 95 -1.51 -7.36 -13.00
N LEU A 96 -2.34 -7.21 -11.98
CA LEU A 96 -2.29 -6.10 -11.04
C LEU A 96 -0.97 -6.15 -10.26
N GLY A 97 -0.31 -5.00 -10.12
CA GLY A 97 0.94 -4.87 -9.39
C GLY A 97 1.22 -3.41 -9.02
N VAL A 98 2.30 -3.20 -8.28
CA VAL A 98 2.83 -1.86 -8.01
C VAL A 98 3.49 -1.35 -9.29
N SER A 99 2.94 -0.31 -9.89
CA SER A 99 3.45 0.31 -11.13
C SER A 99 4.40 1.46 -10.87
N ASP A 100 4.23 2.17 -9.76
CA ASP A 100 5.16 3.18 -9.26
C ASP A 100 5.21 3.19 -7.74
N GLU A 101 6.35 3.54 -7.18
CA GLU A 101 6.58 3.62 -5.75
C GLU A 101 7.52 4.77 -5.37
N HIS A 102 7.10 5.52 -4.36
CA HIS A 102 7.95 6.44 -3.62
C HIS A 102 8.05 6.05 -2.14
N VAL A 103 9.27 5.81 -1.67
CA VAL A 103 9.54 5.50 -0.26
C VAL A 103 9.80 6.79 0.53
N ILE A 104 8.97 7.04 1.53
CA ILE A 104 9.11 8.13 2.48
C ILE A 104 9.93 7.61 3.67
N LYS A 105 11.13 8.18 3.86
CA LYS A 105 12.06 7.84 4.97
C LYS A 105 12.43 6.35 4.95
N ARG A 106 12.50 5.72 6.13
CA ARG A 106 12.82 4.31 6.31
C ARG A 106 11.65 3.64 7.03
N PRO A 107 10.66 3.12 6.29
CA PRO A 107 9.58 2.35 6.88
C PRO A 107 10.12 1.21 7.73
N ALA A 108 9.57 1.06 8.93
CA ALA A 108 9.86 -0.01 9.86
C ALA A 108 9.10 -1.30 9.52
N ILE A 109 8.37 -1.28 8.40
CA ILE A 109 7.64 -2.37 7.77
C ILE A 109 8.16 -2.56 6.33
N GLN A 110 8.08 -3.78 5.82
CA GLN A 110 8.32 -4.11 4.42
C GLN A 110 7.10 -4.88 3.90
N TYR A 111 6.86 -4.84 2.60
CA TYR A 111 5.74 -5.55 1.98
C TYR A 111 6.19 -6.53 0.91
N ALA A 112 5.33 -7.49 0.60
CA ALA A 112 5.41 -8.35 -0.57
C ALA A 112 4.05 -8.43 -1.25
N THR A 113 4.04 -8.66 -2.57
CA THR A 113 2.81 -8.89 -3.34
C THR A 113 2.76 -10.32 -3.84
N THR A 114 1.59 -10.94 -3.77
CA THR A 114 1.33 -12.32 -4.20
C THR A 114 -0.06 -12.46 -4.81
N ASN A 115 -0.35 -13.65 -5.37
CA ASN A 115 -1.69 -14.03 -5.88
C ASN A 115 -2.31 -12.99 -6.83
N GLN A 116 -1.48 -12.41 -7.70
CA GLN A 116 -1.90 -11.35 -8.61
C GLN A 116 -2.81 -11.89 -9.71
N THR A 117 -3.93 -11.21 -9.91
CA THR A 117 -4.85 -11.35 -11.03
C THR A 117 -4.91 -10.00 -11.76
N PRO A 118 -5.61 -9.88 -12.89
CA PRO A 118 -5.78 -8.58 -13.54
C PRO A 118 -6.49 -7.52 -12.67
N TRP A 119 -7.22 -7.94 -11.63
CA TRP A 119 -8.05 -7.03 -10.82
C TRP A 119 -7.83 -7.16 -9.32
N SER A 120 -6.93 -8.04 -8.89
CA SER A 120 -6.65 -8.22 -7.47
C SER A 120 -5.21 -8.62 -7.21
N MET A 121 -4.70 -8.27 -6.03
CA MET A 121 -3.46 -8.82 -5.51
C MET A 121 -3.50 -8.87 -3.99
N ASP A 122 -2.69 -9.75 -3.41
CA ASP A 122 -2.44 -9.76 -1.98
C ASP A 122 -1.24 -8.87 -1.67
N VAL A 123 -1.30 -8.16 -0.55
CA VAL A 123 -0.22 -7.30 -0.03
C VAL A 123 0.03 -7.65 1.43
N GLU A 124 1.18 -8.25 1.70
CA GLU A 124 1.53 -8.71 3.04
C GLU A 124 2.62 -7.83 3.64
N PHE A 125 2.36 -7.26 4.82
CA PHE A 125 3.34 -6.48 5.57
C PHE A 125 4.01 -7.31 6.66
N VAL A 126 5.33 -7.18 6.80
CA VAL A 126 6.10 -7.74 7.92
C VAL A 126 7.06 -6.69 8.47
N ASP A 127 7.66 -6.94 9.63
CA ASP A 127 8.68 -6.03 10.15
C ASP A 127 9.88 -5.93 9.19
N ALA A 128 10.30 -4.70 8.90
CA ALA A 128 11.52 -4.47 8.16
C ALA A 128 12.71 -4.99 8.98
N ARG A 129 13.63 -5.70 8.34
CA ARG A 129 14.88 -6.10 8.98
C ARG A 129 15.63 -4.84 9.41
N VAL A 130 16.12 -4.83 10.65
CA VAL A 130 17.07 -3.80 11.09
C VAL A 130 18.30 -3.95 10.21
N SER A 131 18.47 -3.05 9.25
CA SER A 131 19.77 -2.91 8.58
C SER A 131 20.73 -2.43 9.65
N GLU A 132 21.61 -3.30 10.12
CA GLU A 132 22.76 -2.87 10.92
C GLU A 132 23.51 -1.84 10.06
N SER A 133 23.50 -0.57 10.47
CA SER A 133 24.47 0.37 9.95
C SER A 133 25.85 -0.25 10.21
N PRO A 134 26.78 -0.27 9.24
CA PRO A 134 28.13 -0.68 9.53
C PRO A 134 28.62 0.23 10.64
N ARG A 135 28.85 -0.34 11.83
CA ARG A 135 29.59 0.35 12.88
C ARG A 135 30.89 0.76 12.20
N ASN A 136 31.14 2.07 12.11
CA ASN A 136 32.44 2.58 11.75
C ASN A 136 33.46 1.93 12.69
N LEU A 137 34.10 0.86 12.21
CA LEU A 137 35.37 0.38 12.73
C LEU A 137 36.38 1.42 12.26
N ALA A 138 36.45 2.53 13.00
CA ALA A 138 37.61 3.38 12.95
C ALA A 138 38.75 2.60 13.63
N PHE A 139 39.68 2.12 12.79
CA PHE A 139 41.02 1.74 13.20
C PHE A 139 41.82 3.00 13.54
#